data_AF-A0A7C0YJH3-F1
#
_entry.id   AF-A0A7C0YJH3-F1
#
_cell.length_a   1.000
_cell.length_b   1.000
_cell.length_c   1.000
_cell.angle_alpha   90.00
_cell.angle_beta   90.00
_cell.angle_gamma   90.00
#
_symmetry.space_group_name_H-M   'P 1'
#
loop_
_entity.id
_entity.type
_entity.pdbx_description
1 polymer ?
#
loop_
_entity_poly.entity_id
_entity_poly.type
_entity_poly.pdbx_seq_one_letter_code
_entity_poly.pdbx_strand_id
1 'polypeptide(L)' 'MSLKIRGFQFPEKIAFDEETLTNTYGKLIAEPLERGYGTTLGNSLRRAL' A
#
# COMPACT_ATOMS: atom_id res chain seq x y z
N MET A 1 -11.39 -17.24 4.24
CA MET A 1 -11.55 -17.19 2.77
C MET A 1 -10.23 -16.73 2.18
N SER A 2 -9.52 -17.59 1.44
CA SER A 2 -8.22 -17.23 0.85
C SER A 2 -8.45 -16.34 -0.37
N LEU A 3 -8.10 -15.05 -0.26
CA LEU A 3 -8.24 -14.06 -1.35
C LEU A 3 -7.29 -14.36 -2.55
N LYS A 4 -6.37 -15.33 -2.42
CA LYS A 4 -5.52 -15.82 -3.52
C LYS A 4 -6.30 -16.46 -4.69
N ILE A 5 -7.57 -16.85 -4.49
CA ILE A 5 -8.33 -17.65 -5.45
C ILE A 5 -8.85 -16.81 -6.66
N ARG A 6 -8.76 -15.46 -6.63
CA ARG A 6 -9.36 -14.59 -7.66
C ARG A 6 -8.40 -13.75 -8.50
N GLY A 7 -7.10 -14.05 -8.51
CA GLY A 7 -6.12 -13.30 -9.31
C GLY A 7 -5.80 -11.90 -8.76
N PHE A 8 -6.27 -11.58 -7.56
CA PHE A 8 -5.97 -10.32 -6.89
C PHE A 8 -4.53 -10.34 -6.37
N GLN A 9 -3.74 -9.36 -6.81
CA GLN A 9 -2.35 -9.21 -6.37
C GLN A 9 -2.27 -8.44 -5.06
N PHE A 10 -1.91 -9.14 -3.98
CA PHE A 10 -1.52 -8.47 -2.74
C PHE A 10 -0.12 -7.90 -2.86
N PRO A 11 0.16 -6.74 -2.24
CA PRO A 11 1.51 -6.24 -2.13
C PRO A 11 2.35 -7.24 -1.33
N GLU A 12 3.48 -7.62 -1.91
CA GLU A 12 4.45 -8.52 -1.27
C GLU A 12 5.36 -7.76 -0.30
N LYS A 13 5.54 -6.46 -0.55
CA LYS A 13 6.39 -5.58 0.24
C LYS A 13 5.59 -4.37 0.71
N ILE A 14 5.68 -4.12 2.01
CA ILE A 14 5.15 -2.92 2.66
C ILE A 14 6.25 -2.44 3.60
N ALA A 15 6.87 -1.31 3.27
CA ALA A 15 7.98 -0.76 4.04
C ALA A 15 8.01 0.77 3.95
N PHE A 16 8.59 1.42 4.95
CA PHE A 16 8.87 2.84 4.88
C PHE A 16 10.14 3.09 4.05
N ASP A 17 10.16 4.21 3.35
CA ASP A 17 11.36 4.76 2.75
C ASP A 17 12.24 5.36 3.86
N GLU A 18 13.22 4.58 4.31
CA GLU A 18 14.13 4.88 5.42
C GLU A 18 14.88 6.19 5.25
N GLU A 19 15.19 6.60 4.00
CA GLU A 19 15.89 7.87 3.74
C GLU A 19 15.03 9.09 4.09
N THR A 20 13.70 8.92 4.02
CA THR A 20 12.74 10.00 4.29
C THR A 20 12.12 9.91 5.69
N LEU A 21 12.32 8.79 6.40
CA LEU A 21 11.65 8.51 7.65
C LEU A 21 12.15 9.42 8.78
N THR A 22 11.21 10.11 9.43
CA THR A 22 11.46 10.98 10.58
C THR A 22 10.39 10.77 11.65
N ASN A 23 10.53 11.42 12.81
CA ASN A 23 9.52 11.35 13.88
C ASN A 23 8.15 11.93 13.48
N THR A 24 8.07 12.73 12.42
CA THR A 24 6.84 13.43 12.01
C THR A 24 6.45 13.19 10.55
N TYR A 25 7.24 12.43 9.79
CA TYR A 25 6.98 12.11 8.40
C TYR A 25 7.43 10.68 8.09
N GLY A 26 6.59 9.94 7.39
CA GLY A 26 6.93 8.62 6.86
C GLY A 26 6.32 8.42 5.49
N LYS A 27 7.13 7.93 4.54
CA LYS A 27 6.70 7.57 3.19
C LYS A 27 6.58 6.05 3.10
N LEU A 28 5.36 5.54 3.22
CA LEU A 28 5.07 4.11 3.12
C LEU A 28 4.96 3.68 1.65
N ILE A 29 5.71 2.67 1.26
CA ILE A 29 5.69 2.07 -0.07
C ILE A 29 5.05 0.68 0.04
N ALA A 30 3.98 0.45 -0.72
CA ALA A 30 3.29 -0.83 -0.82
C ALA A 30 3.26 -1.29 -2.29
N GLU A 31 3.96 -2.37 -2.60
CA GLU A 31 4.10 -2.88 -3.96
C GLU A 31 4.35 -4.40 -3.99
N PRO A 32 4.08 -5.08 -5.12
CA PRO A 32 3.31 -4.61 -6.27
C PRO A 32 1.80 -4.58 -6.00
N LEU A 33 1.09 -3.61 -6.61
CA LEU A 33 -0.37 -3.54 -6.58
C LEU A 33 -0.93 -3.80 -7.97
N GLU A 34 -2.10 -4.43 -8.04
CA GLU A 34 -2.83 -4.57 -9.28
C GLU A 34 -3.19 -3.19 -9.86
N ARG A 35 -3.23 -3.09 -11.19
CA ARG A 35 -3.51 -1.83 -11.90
C ARG A 35 -4.83 -1.23 -11.39
N GLY A 36 -4.79 0.04 -10.98
CA GLY A 36 -5.94 0.79 -10.47
C GLY A 36 -6.17 0.67 -8.95
N TYR A 37 -5.57 -0.33 -8.28
CA TYR A 37 -5.71 -0.47 -6.82
C TYR A 37 -4.89 0.55 -6.02
N GLY A 38 -3.80 1.09 -6.58
CA GLY A 38 -3.04 2.18 -5.95
C GLY A 38 -3.91 3.40 -5.63
N THR A 39 -4.71 3.85 -6.58
CA THR A 39 -5.65 4.98 -6.38
C THR A 39 -6.78 4.61 -5.43
N THR A 40 -7.31 3.39 -5.51
CA THR A 40 -8.40 2.91 -4.64
C THR A 40 -7.95 2.91 -3.17
N LEU A 41 -6.84 2.22 -2.87
CA LEU A 41 -6.30 2.13 -1.52
C LEU A 41 -5.83 3.51 -1.02
N GLY A 42 -5.11 4.27 -1.85
CA GLY A 42 -4.64 5.61 -1.48
C GLY A 42 -5.77 6.56 -1.12
N ASN A 43 -6.86 6.57 -1.90
CA ASN A 43 -8.04 7.39 -1.59
C ASN A 43 -8.76 6.95 -0.32
N SER A 44 -8.88 5.63 -0.08
CA SER A 44 -9.49 5.11 1.13
C SER A 44 -8.68 5.47 2.37
N LEU A 45 -7.36 5.27 2.34
CA LEU A 45 -6.45 5.58 3.45
C LEU A 45 -6.45 7.08 3.77
N ARG A 46 -6.33 7.94 2.74
CA ARG A 46 -6.37 9.41 2.90
C ARG A 46 -7.67 9.92 3.55
N ARG A 47 -8.77 9.18 3.45
CA ARG A 47 -10.05 9.57 4.06
C ARG A 47 -10.22 9.05 5.48
N ALA A 48 -9.53 7.97 5.83
CA ALA A 48 -9.70 7.28 7.11
C ALA A 48 -8.64 7.68 8.15
N LEU A 49 -7.45 8.03 7.67
CA LEU A 49 -6.33 8.56 8.46
C LEU A 49 -6.38 10.10 8.45
#